data_AF-C9Y1M8-F1
#
_entry.id   AF-C9Y1M8-F1
#
_cell.length_a   1.000
_cell.length_b   1.000
_cell.length_c   1.000
_cell.angle_alpha   90.00
_cell.angle_beta   90.00
_cell.angle_gamma   90.00
#
_symmetry.space_group_name_H-M   'P 1'
#
loop_
_entity.id
_entity.type
_entity.pdbx_description
1 polymer ?
#
loop_
_entity_poly.entity_id
_entity_poly.type
_entity_poly.pdbx_seq_one_letter_code
_entity_poly.pdbx_strand_id
1 'polypeptide(L)'
;MNYKKIKELAKSGHQLVVLLGTQNGMYEAASLVQSMAGQLDILGAVLNEKTKLCEALVVENSYLLPETASELSQGIRNALDACSDYLDTDCVMDRLSISYEEAELRTAGAFELHVALEALANSLSECGAA
;
A
#
# COMPACT_ATOMS: atom_id res chain seq x y z
N MET A 1 -14.88 -3.82 -11.46
CA MET A 1 -16.00 -3.03 -12.04
C MET A 1 -15.87 -2.69 -13.54
N ASN A 2 -14.70 -2.73 -14.19
CA ASN A 2 -14.52 -2.24 -15.58
C ASN A 2 -15.01 -3.22 -16.69
N TYR A 3 -14.88 -4.52 -16.45
CA TYR A 3 -15.18 -5.56 -17.45
C TYR A 3 -16.63 -5.55 -17.99
N LYS A 4 -17.61 -5.23 -17.13
CA LYS A 4 -19.03 -5.22 -17.50
C LYS A 4 -19.35 -4.08 -18.48
N LYS A 5 -18.74 -2.90 -18.30
CA LYS A 5 -18.96 -1.74 -19.19
C LYS A 5 -18.31 -1.93 -20.56
N ILE A 6 -17.10 -2.48 -20.61
CA ILE A 6 -16.40 -2.78 -21.87
C ILE A 6 -17.20 -3.78 -22.72
N LYS A 7 -17.78 -4.80 -22.08
CA LYS A 7 -18.62 -5.80 -22.75
C LYS A 7 -19.90 -5.20 -23.35
N GLU A 8 -20.55 -4.27 -22.66
CA GLU A 8 -21.76 -3.60 -23.19
C GLU A 8 -21.44 -2.61 -24.32
N LEU A 9 -20.27 -1.96 -24.29
CA LEU A 9 -19.81 -1.11 -25.38
C LEU A 9 -19.55 -1.91 -26.66
N ALA A 10 -18.90 -3.08 -26.54
CA ALA A 10 -18.64 -3.97 -27.67
C ALA A 10 -19.94 -4.47 -28.33
N LYS A 11 -20.96 -4.81 -27.52
CA LYS A 11 -22.29 -5.20 -28.03
C LYS A 11 -22.98 -4.05 -28.78
N SER A 12 -22.93 -2.84 -28.21
CA SER A 12 -23.55 -1.65 -28.83
C SER A 12 -22.88 -1.30 -30.16
N GLY A 13 -21.54 -1.41 -30.24
CA GLY A 13 -20.80 -1.24 -31.49
C GLY A 13 -21.17 -2.27 -32.55
N HIS A 14 -21.37 -3.54 -32.17
CA HIS A 14 -21.85 -4.57 -33.09
C HIS A 14 -23.26 -4.27 -33.62
N GLN A 15 -24.17 -3.83 -32.74
CA GLN A 15 -25.53 -3.42 -33.13
C GLN A 15 -25.52 -2.26 -34.13
N LEU A 16 -24.61 -1.30 -33.96
CA LEU A 16 -24.48 -0.17 -34.88
C LEU A 16 -24.11 -0.61 -36.31
N VAL A 17 -23.13 -1.52 -36.43
CA VAL A 17 -22.71 -2.07 -37.73
C VAL A 17 -23.87 -2.79 -38.42
N VAL A 18 -24.67 -3.54 -37.67
CA VAL A 18 -25.84 -4.25 -38.20
C VAL A 18 -26.91 -3.26 -38.70
N LEU A 19 -27.23 -2.22 -37.93
CA LEU A 19 -28.25 -1.23 -38.30
C LEU A 19 -27.89 -0.46 -39.57
N LEU A 20 -26.62 -0.07 -39.73
CA LEU A 20 -26.11 0.62 -40.91
C LEU A 20 -26.17 -0.22 -42.20
N GLY A 21 -26.26 -1.55 -42.09
CA GLY A 21 -26.40 -2.46 -43.24
C GLY A 21 -27.83 -2.61 -43.77
N THR A 22 -28.83 -1.94 -43.17
CA THR A 22 -30.25 -2.07 -43.51
C THR A 22 -30.80 -0.83 -44.22
N GLN A 23 -31.81 -1.00 -45.08
CA GLN A 23 -32.33 0.06 -45.95
C GLN A 23 -33.00 1.23 -45.18
N ASN A 24 -33.46 0.99 -43.94
CA ASN A 24 -34.07 2.00 -43.06
C ASN A 24 -33.29 2.28 -41.76
N GLY A 25 -32.23 1.52 -41.45
CA GLY A 25 -31.59 1.54 -40.12
C GLY A 25 -30.72 2.77 -39.81
N MET A 26 -30.68 3.77 -40.69
CA MET A 26 -29.90 4.99 -40.47
C MET A 26 -30.41 5.82 -39.29
N TYR A 27 -31.74 5.86 -39.07
CA TYR A 27 -32.32 6.62 -37.96
C TYR A 27 -32.00 5.96 -36.61
N GLU A 28 -32.16 4.63 -36.55
CA GLU A 28 -31.82 3.82 -35.38
C GLU A 28 -30.32 3.82 -35.10
N ALA A 29 -29.48 3.78 -36.16
CA ALA A 29 -28.04 3.93 -36.04
C ALA A 29 -27.65 5.29 -35.46
N ALA A 30 -28.28 6.38 -35.92
CA ALA A 30 -28.03 7.72 -35.39
C ALA A 30 -28.41 7.83 -33.91
N SER A 31 -29.57 7.30 -33.51
CA SER A 31 -29.99 7.26 -32.11
C SER A 31 -29.02 6.45 -31.23
N LEU A 32 -28.51 5.32 -31.73
CA LEU A 32 -27.54 4.50 -31.03
C LEU A 32 -26.18 5.22 -30.88
N VAL A 33 -25.70 5.87 -31.94
CA VAL A 33 -24.47 6.68 -31.89
C VAL A 33 -24.60 7.81 -30.87
N GLN A 34 -25.74 8.50 -30.82
CA GLN A 34 -25.96 9.57 -29.85
C GLN A 34 -25.97 9.05 -28.41
N SER A 35 -26.58 7.89 -28.18
CA SER A 35 -26.52 7.21 -26.88
C SER A 35 -25.09 6.79 -26.51
N MET A 36 -24.32 6.25 -27.46
CA MET A 36 -22.92 5.85 -27.23
C MET A 36 -22.04 7.07 -26.94
N ALA A 37 -22.25 8.19 -27.63
CA ALA A 37 -21.53 9.43 -27.38
C ALA A 37 -21.77 9.92 -25.94
N GLY A 38 -23.03 9.98 -25.49
CA GLY A 38 -23.33 10.35 -24.11
C GLY A 38 -22.73 9.41 -23.06
N GLN A 39 -22.70 8.10 -23.34
CA GLN A 39 -22.03 7.13 -22.45
C GLN A 39 -20.50 7.33 -22.41
N LEU A 40 -19.88 7.70 -23.52
CA LEU A 40 -18.44 8.02 -23.58
C LEU A 40 -18.12 9.30 -22.80
N ASP A 41 -18.95 10.35 -22.89
CA ASP A 41 -18.77 11.58 -22.11
C ASP A 41 -18.82 11.30 -20.60
N ILE A 42 -19.81 10.53 -20.16
CA ILE A 42 -19.94 10.11 -18.76
C ILE A 42 -18.72 9.27 -18.35
N LEU A 43 -18.26 8.35 -19.21
CA LEU A 43 -17.07 7.54 -18.92
C LEU A 43 -15.82 8.41 -18.79
N GLY A 44 -15.65 9.41 -19.65
CA GLY A 44 -14.57 10.38 -19.59
C GLY A 44 -14.58 11.15 -18.27
N ALA A 45 -15.74 11.67 -17.85
CA ALA A 45 -15.89 12.35 -16.57
C ALA A 45 -15.55 11.45 -15.37
N VAL A 46 -16.04 10.20 -15.39
CA VAL A 46 -15.76 9.21 -14.32
C VAL A 46 -14.28 8.84 -14.27
N LEU A 47 -13.63 8.65 -15.41
CA LEU A 47 -12.20 8.35 -15.46
C LEU A 47 -11.36 9.51 -14.94
N ASN A 48 -11.69 10.74 -15.34
CA ASN A 48 -11.00 11.94 -14.85
C ASN A 48 -11.09 12.08 -13.32
N GLU A 49 -12.28 11.90 -12.76
CA GLU A 49 -12.47 11.97 -11.30
C GLU A 49 -11.74 10.83 -10.58
N LYS A 50 -11.74 9.62 -11.16
CA LYS A 50 -10.97 8.51 -10.62
C LYS A 50 -9.46 8.79 -10.65
N THR A 51 -8.94 9.42 -11.70
CA THR A 51 -7.53 9.82 -11.80
C THR A 51 -7.17 10.76 -10.65
N LYS A 52 -7.98 11.80 -10.40
CA LYS A 52 -7.75 12.72 -9.27
C LYS A 52 -7.75 12.00 -7.92
N LEU A 53 -8.68 11.08 -7.69
CA LEU A 53 -8.74 10.29 -6.45
C LEU A 53 -7.50 9.39 -6.30
N CYS A 54 -7.05 8.77 -7.40
CA CYS A 54 -5.82 7.97 -7.38
C CYS A 54 -4.59 8.82 -7.07
N GLU A 55 -4.47 10.00 -7.67
CA GLU A 55 -3.37 10.94 -7.38
C GLU A 55 -3.39 11.40 -5.92
N ALA A 56 -4.56 11.77 -5.38
CA ALA A 56 -4.70 12.14 -3.97
C ALA A 56 -4.31 11.01 -3.02
N LEU A 57 -4.75 9.77 -3.29
CA LEU A 57 -4.39 8.60 -2.49
C LEU A 57 -2.89 8.28 -2.56
N VAL A 58 -2.24 8.48 -3.70
CA VAL A 58 -0.78 8.30 -3.82
C VAL A 58 -0.06 9.31 -2.94
N VAL A 59 -0.49 10.57 -2.98
CA VAL A 59 0.07 11.64 -2.14
C VAL A 59 -0.12 11.34 -0.65
N GLU A 60 -1.33 10.97 -0.23
CA GLU A 60 -1.60 10.62 1.17
C GLU A 60 -0.74 9.45 1.67
N ASN A 61 -0.64 8.37 0.90
CA ASN A 61 0.19 7.21 1.27
C ASN A 61 1.68 7.54 1.30
N SER A 62 2.16 8.46 0.44
CA SER A 62 3.55 8.91 0.48
C SER A 62 3.90 9.70 1.75
N TYR A 63 2.93 10.25 2.47
CA TYR A 63 3.18 10.90 3.77
C TYR A 63 3.08 9.91 4.92
N LEU A 64 2.04 9.05 4.92
CA LEU A 64 1.78 8.13 6.03
C LEU A 64 2.84 7.01 6.17
N LEU A 65 3.39 6.51 5.06
CA LEU A 65 4.39 5.44 5.09
C LEU A 65 5.69 5.89 5.78
N PRO A 66 6.31 7.02 5.40
CA PRO A 66 7.47 7.58 6.11
C PRO A 66 7.21 7.87 7.58
N GLU A 67 6.08 8.48 7.90
CA GLU A 67 5.73 8.87 9.26
C GLU A 67 5.65 7.65 10.18
N THR A 68 4.87 6.64 9.77
CA THR A 68 4.73 5.39 10.54
C THR A 68 6.02 4.59 10.63
N ALA A 69 6.85 4.58 9.57
CA ALA A 69 8.16 3.92 9.58
C ALA A 69 9.13 4.60 10.57
N SER A 70 9.12 5.93 10.61
CA SER A 70 9.92 6.73 11.54
C SER A 70 9.48 6.51 12.99
N GLU A 71 8.18 6.56 13.27
CA GLU A 71 7.63 6.28 14.59
C GLU A 71 7.97 4.88 15.10
N LEU A 72 7.83 3.86 14.24
CA LEU A 72 8.18 2.49 14.58
C LEU A 72 9.67 2.34 14.85
N SER A 73 10.52 2.93 14.00
CA SER A 73 11.96 2.93 14.19
C SER A 73 12.37 3.56 15.53
N GLN A 74 11.77 4.70 15.87
CA GLN A 74 12.00 5.36 17.15
C GLN A 74 11.48 4.51 18.33
N GLY A 75 10.32 3.89 18.18
CA GLY A 75 9.75 2.98 19.19
C GLY A 75 10.67 1.80 19.49
N ILE A 76 11.25 1.19 18.45
CA ILE A 76 12.24 0.11 18.60
C ILE A 76 13.46 0.62 19.36
N ARG A 77 14.05 1.75 18.95
CA ARG A 77 15.24 2.33 19.63
C ARG A 77 14.98 2.64 21.10
N ASN A 78 13.82 3.22 21.42
CA ASN A 78 13.44 3.50 22.81
C ASN A 78 13.29 2.21 23.63
N ALA A 79 12.72 1.15 23.05
CA ALA A 79 12.58 -0.13 23.72
C ALA A 79 13.94 -0.82 23.93
N LEU A 80 14.86 -0.69 22.98
CA LEU A 80 16.24 -1.19 23.09
C LEU A 80 17.02 -0.47 24.18
N ASP A 81 16.90 0.87 24.26
CA ASP A 81 17.51 1.69 25.32
C ASP A 81 16.97 1.33 26.71
N ALA A 82 15.64 1.20 26.84
CA ALA A 82 15.00 0.80 28.09
C ALA A 82 15.39 -0.62 28.56
N CYS A 83 15.86 -1.47 27.64
CA CYS A 83 16.27 -2.85 27.91
C CYS A 83 17.79 -3.02 27.97
N SER A 84 18.59 -1.94 27.97
CA SER A 84 20.06 -2.03 27.91
C SER A 84 20.68 -2.83 29.06
N ASP A 85 20.03 -2.87 30.23
CA ASP A 85 20.45 -3.67 31.39
C ASP A 85 20.59 -5.17 31.07
N TYR A 86 19.85 -5.67 30.08
CA TYR A 86 19.93 -7.08 29.67
C TYR A 86 21.14 -7.39 28.78
N LEU A 87 21.94 -6.37 28.42
CA LEU A 87 23.21 -6.50 27.72
C LEU A 87 24.41 -6.58 28.69
N ASP A 88 24.17 -6.41 29.99
CA ASP A 88 25.18 -6.58 31.03
C ASP A 88 24.91 -7.87 31.81
N THR A 89 25.84 -8.81 31.71
CA THR A 89 25.77 -10.10 32.39
C THR A 89 25.63 -9.95 33.91
N ASP A 90 26.28 -8.96 34.52
CA ASP A 90 26.21 -8.75 35.97
C ASP A 90 24.82 -8.26 36.38
N CYS A 91 24.23 -7.32 35.62
CA CYS A 91 22.85 -6.87 35.83
C CYS A 91 21.84 -8.00 35.66
N VAL A 92 22.01 -8.86 34.65
CA VAL A 92 21.13 -10.02 34.39
C VAL A 92 21.24 -11.04 35.52
N MET A 93 22.46 -11.34 35.97
CA MET A 93 22.73 -12.26 37.07
C MET A 93 22.07 -11.79 38.36
N ASP A 94 22.25 -10.53 38.74
CA ASP A 94 21.68 -9.94 39.95
C ASP A 94 20.15 -9.84 39.89
N ARG A 95 19.60 -9.37 38.75
CA ARG A 95 18.15 -9.17 38.58
C ARG A 95 17.38 -10.49 38.59
N LEU A 96 17.91 -11.53 37.97
CA LEU A 96 17.23 -12.83 37.84
C LEU A 96 17.65 -13.83 38.92
N SER A 97 18.67 -13.52 39.73
CA SER A 97 19.24 -14.42 40.75
C SER A 97 19.62 -15.79 40.16
N ILE A 98 20.33 -15.77 39.04
CA ILE A 98 20.80 -16.97 38.32
C ILE A 98 22.32 -17.09 38.39
N SER A 99 22.88 -18.21 37.90
CA SER A 99 24.33 -18.34 37.81
C SER A 99 24.91 -17.41 36.74
N TYR A 100 26.20 -17.08 36.87
CA TYR A 100 26.91 -16.28 35.86
C TYR A 100 26.85 -16.93 34.47
N GLU A 101 27.10 -18.24 34.38
CA GLU A 101 27.09 -18.98 33.10
C GLU A 101 25.70 -18.92 32.42
N GLU A 102 24.63 -18.96 33.21
CA GLU A 102 23.27 -18.85 32.71
C GLU A 102 22.86 -17.41 32.35
N ALA A 103 23.42 -16.41 33.04
CA ALA A 103 23.29 -14.99 32.72
C ALA A 103 24.06 -14.62 31.45
N GLU A 104 25.25 -15.18 31.24
CA GLU A 104 26.08 -14.95 30.05
C GLU A 104 25.36 -15.45 28.80
N LEU A 105 24.78 -16.65 28.84
CA LEU A 105 23.99 -17.20 27.72
C LEU A 105 22.78 -16.31 27.37
N ARG A 106 22.09 -15.78 28.38
CA ARG A 106 20.95 -14.86 28.17
C ARG A 106 21.41 -13.53 27.58
N THR A 107 22.52 -12.99 28.07
CA THR A 107 23.10 -11.73 27.60
C THR A 107 23.58 -11.86 26.16
N ALA A 108 24.19 -12.99 25.79
CA ALA A 108 24.57 -13.28 24.41
C ALA A 108 23.34 -13.31 23.48
N GLY A 109 22.27 -14.00 23.86
CA GLY A 109 21.02 -14.00 23.08
C GLY A 109 20.35 -12.63 23.01
N ALA A 110 20.37 -11.85 24.10
CA ALA A 110 19.85 -10.49 24.13
C ALA A 110 20.65 -9.56 23.21
N PHE A 111 21.98 -9.72 23.16
CA PHE A 111 22.85 -8.96 22.26
C PHE A 111 22.56 -9.24 20.79
N GLU A 112 22.43 -10.52 20.41
CA GLU A 112 22.06 -10.90 19.04
C GLU A 112 20.70 -10.31 18.62
N LEU A 113 19.71 -10.38 19.51
CA LEU A 113 18.40 -9.78 19.27
C LEU A 113 18.49 -8.26 19.15
N HIS A 114 19.28 -7.59 20.00
CA HIS A 114 19.48 -6.15 19.99
C HIS A 114 20.03 -5.69 18.64
N VAL A 115 21.09 -6.34 18.15
CA VAL A 115 21.70 -6.04 16.84
C VAL A 115 20.70 -6.23 15.70
N ALA A 116 19.91 -7.31 15.73
CA ALA A 116 18.89 -7.56 14.69
C ALA A 116 17.79 -6.49 14.68
N LEU A 117 17.32 -6.05 15.86
CA LEU A 117 16.30 -5.02 16.00
C LEU A 117 16.85 -3.62 15.64
N GLU A 118 18.12 -3.34 15.94
CA GLU A 118 18.78 -2.11 15.53
C GLU A 118 18.92 -2.04 13.99
N ALA A 119 19.31 -3.14 13.35
CA ALA A 119 19.34 -3.25 11.89
C ALA A 119 17.95 -3.01 11.28
N LEU A 120 16.89 -3.57 11.86
CA LEU A 120 15.51 -3.32 11.44
C LEU A 120 15.13 -1.84 11.58
N ALA A 121 15.45 -1.20 12.71
CA ALA A 121 15.18 0.21 12.93
C ALA A 121 15.87 1.11 11.91
N ASN A 122 17.09 0.75 11.50
CA ASN A 122 17.83 1.46 10.45
C ASN A 122 17.18 1.28 9.08
N SER A 123 16.81 0.06 8.69
CA SER A 123 16.09 -0.18 7.43
C SER A 123 14.74 0.55 7.36
N LEU A 124 14.01 0.66 8.48
CA LEU A 124 12.77 1.43 8.54
C LEU A 124 13.02 2.94 8.36
N SER A 125 14.14 3.46 8.89
CA SER A 125 14.52 4.86 8.70
C SER A 125 14.88 5.17 7.25
N GLU A 126 15.55 4.23 6.58
CA GLU A 126 15.89 4.32 5.15
C GLU A 126 14.65 4.21 4.25
N CYS A 127 13.69 3.37 4.64
CA CYS A 127 12.43 3.20 3.90
C CYS A 127 11.54 4.45 3.95
N GLY A 128 11.59 5.22 5.04
CA GLY A 128 10.89 6.50 5.15
C GLY A 128 11.57 7.70 4.47
N ALA A 129 12.77 7.54 3.92
CA ALA A 129 13.52 8.62 3.26
C ALA A 129 13.38 8.64 1.72
N ALA A 130 12.64 7.69 1.14
CA ALA A 130 12.41 7.53 -0.30
C ALA A 130 11.04 8.05 -0.74
#